data_AF-A0A2I1HF83-F1
#
_entry.id   AF-A0A2I1HF83-F1
#
_cell.length_a   1.000
_cell.length_b   1.000
_cell.length_c   1.000
_cell.angle_alpha   90.00
_cell.angle_beta   90.00
_cell.angle_gamma   90.00
#
_symmetry.space_group_name_H-M   'P 1'
#
loop_
_entity.id
_entity.type
_entity.pdbx_description
1 polymer ?
#
loop_
_entity_poly.entity_id
_entity_poly.type
_entity_poly.pdbx_seq_one_letter_code
_entity_poly.pdbx_strand_id
1 'polypeptide(L)'
;MFEESRETALESDIANTTETLINQIILFEKIRKGEDDITKITPTKIRQQVYSALSCRGFPSDHPLIKITANKLLHMMNRYRQVVDEETKSEIDDLAIQITHKVINIFYFSFKTQASVPTYKFFDVGQALEPHLMQGAFRIDESRKLEVEVCGFPCISIFDGDELGDRIFIKAQVIPRSKRL
;
A
#
# COMPACT_ATOMS: atom_id res chain seq x y z
N MET A 1 27.28 6.76 14.92
CA MET A 1 27.39 6.51 13.46
C MET A 1 27.15 5.05 13.05
N PHE A 2 27.80 4.02 13.65
CA PHE A 2 27.50 2.61 13.32
C PHE A 2 26.27 2.01 14.04
N GLU A 3 25.79 2.61 15.13
CA GLU A 3 24.56 2.22 15.82
C GLU A 3 23.31 2.82 15.18
N GLU A 4 23.32 4.11 14.81
CA GLU A 4 22.20 4.76 14.08
C GLU A 4 21.86 4.08 12.75
N SER A 5 22.88 3.55 12.05
CA SER A 5 22.69 2.80 10.80
C SER A 5 22.04 1.42 11.01
N ARG A 6 22.17 0.82 12.19
CA ARG A 6 21.55 -0.47 12.52
C ARG A 6 20.13 -0.30 13.03
N GLU A 7 19.87 0.73 13.83
CA GLU A 7 18.52 1.05 14.31
C GLU A 7 17.56 1.41 13.17
N THR A 8 18.05 2.08 12.13
CA THR A 8 17.25 2.49 10.96
C THR A 8 16.97 1.37 9.95
N ALA A 9 17.53 0.17 10.15
CA ALA A 9 17.38 -0.98 9.25
C ALA A 9 16.55 -2.13 9.84
N LEU A 10 16.13 -2.03 11.12
CA LEU A 10 15.49 -3.14 11.83
C LEU A 10 14.22 -3.66 11.14
N GLU A 11 13.37 -2.79 10.63
CA GLU A 11 12.15 -3.19 9.90
C GLU A 11 12.49 -4.00 8.65
N SER A 12 13.52 -3.60 7.92
CA SER A 12 14.00 -4.30 6.73
C SER A 12 14.62 -5.64 7.09
N ASP A 13 15.46 -5.69 8.12
CA ASP A 13 16.09 -6.92 8.59
C ASP A 13 15.07 -7.95 9.08
N ILE A 14 14.07 -7.51 9.84
CA ILE A 14 12.94 -8.34 10.27
C ILE A 14 12.16 -8.85 9.06
N ALA A 15 11.83 -8.00 8.09
CA ALA A 15 11.09 -8.39 6.90
C ALA A 15 11.86 -9.42 6.06
N ASN A 16 13.16 -9.20 5.83
CA ASN A 16 14.01 -10.09 5.04
C ASN A 16 14.23 -11.46 5.72
N THR A 17 14.47 -11.44 7.04
CA THR A 17 14.62 -12.67 7.84
C THR A 17 13.32 -13.48 7.83
N THR A 18 12.18 -12.80 7.92
CA THR A 18 10.85 -13.43 7.89
C THR A 18 10.58 -14.09 6.54
N GLU A 19 10.88 -13.40 5.44
CA GLU A 19 10.74 -13.95 4.09
C GLU A 19 11.64 -15.17 3.88
N THR A 20 12.88 -15.11 4.38
CA THR A 20 13.81 -16.25 4.33
C THR A 20 13.24 -17.46 5.08
N LEU A 21 12.74 -17.27 6.29
CA LEU A 21 12.14 -18.33 7.11
C LEU A 21 10.89 -18.92 6.44
N ILE A 22 10.01 -18.07 5.90
CA ILE A 22 8.82 -18.49 5.14
C ILE A 22 9.21 -19.42 3.99
N ASN A 23 10.22 -19.03 3.19
CA ASN A 23 10.69 -19.82 2.06
C ASN A 23 11.31 -21.16 2.49
N GLN A 24 12.03 -21.19 3.61
CA GLN A 24 12.56 -22.42 4.18
C GLN A 24 11.44 -23.38 4.64
N ILE A 25 10.35 -22.86 5.23
CA ILE A 25 9.21 -23.67 5.67
C ILE A 25 8.43 -24.22 4.48
N ILE A 26 8.21 -23.41 3.43
CA ILE A 26 7.60 -23.86 2.17
C ILE A 26 8.46 -24.98 1.54
N LEU A 27 9.79 -24.83 1.56
CA LEU A 27 10.68 -25.87 1.05
C LEU A 27 10.64 -27.14 1.91
N PHE A 28 10.59 -26.99 3.24
CA PHE A 28 10.46 -28.08 4.18
C PHE A 28 9.17 -28.89 3.94
N GLU A 29 8.04 -28.21 3.78
CA GLU A 29 6.74 -28.80 3.43
C GLU A 29 6.80 -29.63 2.15
N LYS A 30 7.46 -29.13 1.10
CA LYS A 30 7.58 -29.81 -0.20
C LYS A 30 8.48 -31.05 -0.17
N ILE A 31 9.57 -31.01 0.60
CA ILE A 31 10.61 -32.05 0.56
C ILE A 31 10.35 -33.18 1.55
N ARG A 32 9.74 -32.87 2.71
CA ARG A 32 9.53 -33.85 3.77
C ARG A 32 8.15 -34.49 3.64
N LYS A 33 8.07 -35.77 4.02
CA LYS A 33 6.80 -36.50 4.03
C LYS A 33 5.96 -36.04 5.23
N GLY A 34 4.71 -35.67 4.99
CA GLY A 34 3.73 -35.25 5.98
C GLY A 34 2.54 -34.59 5.30
N GLU A 35 1.34 -34.72 5.86
CA GLU A 35 0.11 -34.09 5.35
C GLU A 35 -0.58 -33.20 6.41
N ASP A 36 0.17 -32.71 7.39
CA ASP A 36 -0.37 -31.88 8.44
C ASP A 36 -0.69 -30.45 7.97
N ASP A 37 -1.80 -29.91 8.45
CA ASP A 37 -2.23 -28.55 8.12
C ASP A 37 -1.38 -27.49 8.82
N ILE A 38 -0.68 -27.85 9.90
CA ILE A 38 0.15 -26.91 10.66
C ILE A 38 1.32 -26.42 9.82
N THR A 39 2.03 -27.31 9.13
CA THR A 39 3.16 -26.92 8.25
C THR A 39 2.66 -26.07 7.09
N LYS A 40 1.50 -26.41 6.49
CA LYS A 40 0.88 -25.66 5.40
C LYS A 40 0.49 -24.23 5.79
N ILE A 41 -0.09 -24.04 6.98
CA ILE A 41 -0.56 -22.71 7.43
C ILE A 41 0.54 -21.86 8.09
N THR A 42 1.62 -22.48 8.54
CA THR A 42 2.70 -21.80 9.29
C THR A 42 3.29 -20.59 8.56
N PRO A 43 3.63 -20.65 7.24
CA PRO A 43 4.14 -19.48 6.51
C PRO A 43 3.23 -18.26 6.61
N THR A 44 1.92 -18.48 6.45
CA THR A 44 0.91 -17.43 6.59
C THR A 44 0.89 -16.87 8.01
N LYS A 45 0.90 -17.73 9.04
CA LYS A 45 0.86 -17.28 10.45
C LYS A 45 2.11 -16.47 10.84
N ILE A 46 3.30 -16.89 10.41
CA ILE A 46 4.54 -16.17 10.64
C ILE A 46 4.46 -14.77 10.01
N ARG A 47 4.09 -14.69 8.73
CA ARG A 47 3.90 -13.43 8.03
C ARG A 47 2.94 -12.52 8.79
N GLN A 48 1.75 -13.03 9.15
CA GLN A 48 0.74 -12.25 9.84
C GLN A 48 1.24 -11.68 11.18
N GLN A 49 1.89 -12.48 12.01
CA GLN A 49 2.37 -12.06 13.32
C GLN A 49 3.50 -11.03 13.22
N VAL A 50 4.49 -11.29 12.37
CA VAL A 50 5.62 -10.36 12.19
C VAL A 50 5.14 -9.03 11.64
N TYR A 51 4.35 -9.04 10.57
CA TYR A 51 3.87 -7.79 9.97
C TYR A 51 2.85 -7.06 10.84
N SER A 52 2.16 -7.75 11.75
CA SER A 52 1.35 -7.08 12.79
C SER A 52 2.23 -6.34 13.79
N ALA A 53 3.35 -6.94 14.22
CA ALA A 53 4.31 -6.26 15.09
C ALA A 53 4.94 -5.05 14.40
N LEU A 54 5.32 -5.17 13.12
CA LEU A 54 5.81 -4.06 12.30
C LEU A 54 4.74 -2.99 12.08
N SER A 55 3.48 -3.34 11.87
CA SER A 55 2.39 -2.36 11.75
C SER A 55 2.18 -1.57 13.06
N CYS A 56 2.45 -2.16 14.22
CA CYS A 56 2.33 -1.46 15.50
C CYS A 56 3.52 -0.56 15.84
N ARG A 57 4.75 -0.89 15.40
CA ARG A 57 5.98 -0.21 15.87
C ARG A 57 6.97 0.20 14.78
N GLY A 58 6.82 -0.32 13.57
CA GLY A 58 7.75 -0.07 12.48
C GLY A 58 7.58 1.34 11.91
N PHE A 59 8.71 1.98 11.63
CA PHE A 59 8.81 3.33 11.09
C PHE A 59 7.98 4.37 11.86
N PRO A 60 8.26 4.62 13.15
CA PRO A 60 7.56 5.66 13.90
C PRO A 60 7.62 7.02 13.19
N SER A 61 6.73 7.95 13.56
CA SER A 61 6.58 9.25 12.88
C SER A 61 7.88 10.05 12.77
N ASP A 62 8.81 9.85 13.72
CA ASP A 62 10.10 10.53 13.76
C ASP A 62 11.19 9.83 12.92
N HIS A 63 10.92 8.63 12.40
CA HIS A 63 11.84 7.82 11.60
C HIS A 63 12.28 8.55 10.32
N PRO A 64 13.57 8.46 9.92
CA PRO A 64 14.09 9.18 8.76
C PRO A 64 13.32 8.93 7.46
N LEU A 65 12.91 7.68 7.19
CA LEU A 65 12.11 7.34 6.01
C LEU A 65 10.79 8.14 5.97
N ILE A 66 10.12 8.28 7.10
CA ILE A 66 8.85 9.01 7.21
C ILE A 66 9.10 10.50 6.98
N LYS A 67 10.06 11.10 7.72
CA LYS A 67 10.37 12.54 7.58
C LYS A 67 10.81 12.91 6.16
N ILE A 68 11.71 12.14 5.57
CA ILE A 68 12.22 12.39 4.21
C ILE A 68 11.07 12.29 3.20
N THR A 69 10.19 11.31 3.34
CA THR A 69 9.07 11.12 2.41
C THR A 69 8.00 12.21 2.58
N ALA A 70 7.68 12.60 3.82
CA ALA A 70 6.77 13.70 4.12
C ALA A 70 7.30 15.03 3.56
N ASN A 71 8.59 15.32 3.72
CA ASN A 71 9.22 16.51 3.15
C ASN A 71 9.19 16.52 1.62
N LYS A 72 9.38 15.35 0.97
CA LYS A 72 9.22 15.24 -0.49
C LYS A 72 7.78 15.52 -0.92
N LEU A 73 6.79 15.00 -0.20
CA LEU A 73 5.38 15.27 -0.45
C LEU A 73 5.08 16.78 -0.35
N LEU A 74 5.48 17.42 0.75
CA LEU A 74 5.31 18.85 0.97
C LEU A 74 5.99 19.68 -0.12
N HIS A 75 7.22 19.34 -0.47
CA HIS A 75 7.95 20.01 -1.54
C HIS A 75 7.19 19.93 -2.88
N MET A 76 6.66 18.75 -3.23
CA MET A 76 5.85 18.59 -4.44
C MET A 76 4.58 19.44 -4.40
N MET A 77 3.86 19.45 -3.27
CA MET A 77 2.65 20.26 -3.11
C MET A 77 2.95 21.76 -3.22
N ASN A 78 4.04 22.22 -2.61
CA ASN A 78 4.43 23.63 -2.57
C ASN A 78 4.93 24.17 -3.92
N ARG A 79 5.07 23.31 -4.94
CA ARG A 79 5.24 23.76 -6.34
C ARG A 79 3.97 24.39 -6.91
N TYR A 80 2.80 24.05 -6.35
CA TYR A 80 1.50 24.47 -6.84
C TYR A 80 0.73 25.37 -5.86
N ARG A 81 1.23 25.54 -4.62
CA ARG A 81 0.63 26.40 -3.59
C ARG A 81 1.71 27.07 -2.74
N GLN A 82 1.34 28.18 -2.11
CA GLN A 82 2.13 28.80 -1.04
C GLN A 82 1.25 28.88 0.21
N VAL A 83 1.78 28.42 1.36
CA VAL A 83 1.13 28.57 2.67
C VAL A 83 1.82 29.73 3.36
N VAL A 84 1.09 30.82 3.59
CA VAL A 84 1.64 32.08 4.15
C VAL A 84 1.52 32.10 5.67
N ASP A 85 0.46 31.51 6.20
CA ASP A 85 0.22 31.43 7.64
C ASP A 85 1.09 30.33 8.28
N GLU A 86 1.89 30.70 9.28
CA GLU A 86 2.87 29.80 9.89
C GLU A 86 2.21 28.72 10.77
N GLU A 87 1.06 29.01 11.40
CA GLU A 87 0.29 28.01 12.15
C GLU A 87 -0.24 26.93 11.21
N THR A 88 -0.93 27.34 10.15
CA THR A 88 -1.43 26.45 9.09
C THR A 88 -0.31 25.62 8.46
N LYS A 89 0.88 26.22 8.27
CA LYS A 89 2.05 25.53 7.73
C LYS A 89 2.56 24.44 8.68
N SER A 90 2.65 24.72 9.97
CA SER A 90 3.02 23.71 10.98
C SER A 90 2.02 22.55 11.01
N GLU A 91 0.72 22.84 10.98
CA GLU A 91 -0.33 21.80 10.94
C GLU A 91 -0.22 20.92 9.69
N ILE A 92 0.05 21.54 8.54
CA ILE A 92 0.25 20.84 7.27
C ILE A 92 1.49 19.93 7.33
N ASP A 93 2.57 20.38 7.94
CA ASP A 93 3.81 19.60 8.08
C ASP A 93 3.57 18.35 8.95
N ASP A 94 2.84 18.51 10.05
CA ASP A 94 2.43 17.39 10.92
C ASP A 94 1.49 16.42 10.20
N LEU A 95 0.52 16.94 9.43
CA LEU A 95 -0.38 16.12 8.62
C LEU A 95 0.38 15.34 7.54
N ALA A 96 1.42 15.93 6.95
CA ALA A 96 2.26 15.26 5.96
C ALA A 96 3.04 14.09 6.58
N ILE A 97 3.55 14.24 7.80
CA ILE A 97 4.20 13.15 8.55
C ILE A 97 3.16 12.05 8.85
N GLN A 98 2.00 12.42 9.37
CA GLN A 98 0.96 11.45 9.74
C GLN A 98 0.43 10.67 8.54
N ILE A 99 0.15 11.33 7.41
CA ILE A 99 -0.36 10.66 6.20
C ILE A 99 0.71 9.75 5.61
N THR A 100 1.98 10.19 5.60
CA THR A 100 3.11 9.39 5.12
C THR A 100 3.26 8.11 5.94
N HIS A 101 3.24 8.24 7.27
CA HIS A 101 3.30 7.10 8.18
C HIS A 101 2.12 6.13 7.94
N LYS A 102 0.89 6.64 7.87
CA LYS A 102 -0.30 5.79 7.62
C LYS A 102 -0.23 5.07 6.29
N VAL A 103 0.18 5.74 5.21
CA VAL A 103 0.30 5.14 3.88
C VAL A 103 1.36 4.04 3.90
N ILE A 104 2.56 4.31 4.40
CA ILE A 104 3.61 3.28 4.50
C ILE A 104 3.13 2.10 5.34
N ASN A 105 2.51 2.36 6.49
CA ASN A 105 2.00 1.32 7.37
C ASN A 105 0.98 0.42 6.67
N ILE A 106 -0.01 1.01 5.98
CA ILE A 106 -1.05 0.26 5.28
C ILE A 106 -0.46 -0.63 4.18
N PHE A 107 0.30 -0.02 3.27
CA PHE A 107 0.74 -0.70 2.05
C PHE A 107 1.92 -1.65 2.28
N TYR A 108 2.84 -1.33 3.18
CA TYR A 108 3.99 -2.21 3.46
C TYR A 108 3.71 -3.23 4.57
N PHE A 109 2.89 -2.90 5.57
CA PHE A 109 2.68 -3.78 6.72
C PHE A 109 1.27 -4.36 6.79
N SER A 110 0.22 -3.53 6.83
CA SER A 110 -1.15 -4.00 7.08
C SER A 110 -1.66 -4.94 5.99
N PHE A 111 -1.25 -4.78 4.72
CA PHE A 111 -1.60 -5.74 3.66
C PHE A 111 -1.04 -7.13 3.95
N LYS A 112 0.16 -7.21 4.52
CA LYS A 112 0.83 -8.45 4.89
C LYS A 112 0.30 -9.07 6.18
N THR A 113 -0.70 -8.48 6.84
CA THR A 113 -1.40 -9.14 7.97
C THR A 113 -2.65 -9.93 7.52
N GLN A 114 -3.10 -9.74 6.28
CA GLN A 114 -4.26 -10.43 5.74
C GLN A 114 -3.92 -11.88 5.36
N ALA A 115 -4.91 -12.77 5.44
CA ALA A 115 -4.73 -14.19 5.07
C ALA A 115 -4.30 -14.31 3.59
N SER A 116 -5.03 -13.64 2.71
CA SER A 116 -4.62 -13.36 1.32
C SER A 116 -4.15 -11.92 1.25
N VAL A 117 -2.94 -11.71 0.73
CA VAL A 117 -2.32 -10.37 0.68
C VAL A 117 -2.99 -9.57 -0.45
N PRO A 118 -3.71 -8.48 -0.15
CA PRO A 118 -4.25 -7.61 -1.19
C PRO A 118 -3.11 -6.87 -1.89
N THR A 119 -3.38 -6.42 -3.10
CA THR A 119 -2.52 -5.53 -3.86
C THR A 119 -3.33 -4.33 -4.32
N TYR A 120 -2.67 -3.39 -5.00
CA TYR A 120 -3.28 -2.16 -5.46
C TYR A 120 -2.99 -1.93 -6.95
N LYS A 121 -3.96 -1.32 -7.64
CA LYS A 121 -3.88 -0.96 -9.05
C LYS A 121 -4.25 0.50 -9.22
N PHE A 122 -3.31 1.30 -9.74
CA PHE A 122 -3.61 2.61 -10.30
C PHE A 122 -4.03 2.46 -11.76
N PHE A 123 -4.83 3.40 -12.23
CA PHE A 123 -5.30 3.44 -13.61
C PHE A 123 -4.66 4.63 -14.34
N ASP A 124 -4.13 4.36 -15.53
CA ASP A 124 -3.42 5.32 -16.34
C ASP A 124 -4.37 6.25 -17.08
N VAL A 125 -3.87 7.44 -17.43
CA VAL A 125 -4.59 8.41 -18.26
C VAL A 125 -4.97 7.76 -19.60
N GLY A 126 -6.24 7.90 -20.00
CA GLY A 126 -6.78 7.33 -21.23
C GLY A 126 -7.32 5.91 -21.11
N GLN A 127 -7.17 5.24 -19.96
CA GLN A 127 -7.81 3.95 -19.74
C GLN A 127 -9.34 4.09 -19.72
N ALA A 128 -10.04 3.14 -20.33
CA ALA A 128 -11.50 3.09 -20.29
C ALA A 128 -11.98 2.93 -18.85
N LEU A 129 -13.08 3.59 -18.49
CA LEU A 129 -13.63 3.43 -17.15
C LEU A 129 -14.17 2.02 -16.94
N GLU A 130 -13.80 1.43 -15.81
CA GLU A 130 -14.27 0.14 -15.34
C GLU A 130 -15.09 0.35 -14.05
N PRO A 131 -16.42 0.55 -14.12
CA PRO A 131 -17.23 0.93 -12.95
C PRO A 131 -17.20 -0.09 -11.79
N HIS A 132 -16.80 -1.33 -12.07
CA HIS A 132 -16.61 -2.35 -11.05
C HIS A 132 -15.33 -2.10 -10.22
N LEU A 133 -14.26 -1.58 -10.82
CA LEU A 133 -12.98 -1.27 -10.16
C LEU A 133 -12.81 0.20 -9.77
N MET A 134 -13.60 1.10 -10.37
CA MET A 134 -13.42 2.55 -10.25
C MET A 134 -14.68 3.23 -9.71
N GLN A 135 -14.48 4.35 -9.03
CA GLN A 135 -15.53 5.27 -8.59
C GLN A 135 -15.10 6.73 -8.83
N GLY A 136 -16.07 7.60 -9.12
CA GLY A 136 -15.84 9.00 -9.44
C GLY A 136 -17.14 9.70 -9.83
N ALA A 137 -17.03 10.94 -10.31
CA ALA A 137 -18.18 11.72 -10.77
C ALA A 137 -18.64 11.31 -12.18
N PHE A 138 -19.06 10.05 -12.35
CA PHE A 138 -19.64 9.53 -13.59
C PHE A 138 -20.74 8.51 -13.31
N ARG A 139 -21.72 8.44 -14.20
CA ARG A 139 -22.75 7.39 -14.16
C ARG A 139 -22.29 6.15 -14.93
N ILE A 140 -22.84 4.99 -14.58
CA ILE A 140 -22.47 3.70 -15.20
C ILE A 140 -22.73 3.71 -16.72
N ASP A 141 -23.82 4.34 -17.16
CA ASP A 141 -24.21 4.47 -18.56
C ASP A 141 -23.29 5.43 -19.36
N GLU A 142 -22.72 6.43 -18.70
CA GLU A 142 -21.80 7.39 -19.31
C GLU A 142 -20.36 6.86 -19.43
N SER A 143 -20.00 5.85 -18.63
CA SER A 143 -18.64 5.30 -18.55
C SER A 143 -18.02 4.92 -19.90
N ARG A 144 -18.83 4.46 -20.86
CA ARG A 144 -18.36 4.06 -22.20
C ARG A 144 -17.77 5.21 -23.01
N LYS A 145 -18.22 6.44 -22.77
CA LYS A 145 -17.77 7.66 -23.46
C LYS A 145 -16.63 8.36 -22.72
N LEU A 146 -16.31 7.88 -21.52
CA LEU A 146 -15.33 8.47 -20.63
C LEU A 146 -14.09 7.59 -20.53
N GLU A 147 -12.99 8.23 -20.14
CA GLU A 147 -11.71 7.61 -19.83
C GLU A 147 -11.12 8.26 -18.58
N VAL A 148 -10.16 7.59 -17.96
CA VAL A 148 -9.45 8.11 -16.79
C VAL A 148 -8.64 9.34 -17.20
N GLU A 149 -8.84 10.46 -16.50
CA GLU A 149 -7.95 11.62 -16.57
C GLU A 149 -6.94 11.62 -15.43
N VAL A 150 -7.40 11.31 -14.21
CA VAL A 150 -6.56 11.20 -13.01
C VAL A 150 -7.04 10.02 -12.17
N CYS A 151 -6.12 9.20 -11.67
CA CYS A 151 -6.39 8.21 -10.63
C CYS A 151 -5.76 8.67 -9.32
N GLY A 152 -6.56 9.29 -8.44
CA GLY A 152 -6.08 9.89 -7.18
C GLY A 152 -5.85 8.88 -6.06
N PHE A 153 -6.55 7.73 -6.10
CA PHE A 153 -6.37 6.64 -5.14
C PHE A 153 -6.55 5.30 -5.84
N PRO A 154 -5.73 4.28 -5.54
CA PRO A 154 -5.77 3.02 -6.29
C PRO A 154 -6.96 2.16 -5.89
N CYS A 155 -7.30 1.21 -6.76
CA CYS A 155 -8.15 0.09 -6.42
C CYS A 155 -7.35 -0.87 -5.55
N ILE A 156 -7.92 -1.35 -4.44
CA ILE A 156 -7.31 -2.34 -3.55
C ILE A 156 -8.14 -3.61 -3.63
N SER A 157 -7.51 -4.70 -4.07
CA SER A 157 -8.17 -5.98 -4.33
C SER A 157 -7.23 -7.15 -4.09
N ILE A 158 -7.78 -8.34 -3.92
CA ILE A 158 -7.09 -9.59 -4.27
C ILE A 158 -7.48 -9.89 -5.71
N PHE A 159 -6.52 -9.81 -6.62
CA PHE A 159 -6.74 -10.13 -8.03
C PHE A 159 -6.46 -11.63 -8.23
N ASP A 160 -7.50 -12.42 -8.44
CA ASP A 160 -7.40 -13.88 -8.60
C ASP A 160 -7.36 -14.31 -10.08
N GLY A 161 -7.35 -13.34 -11.01
CA GLY A 161 -7.22 -13.58 -12.46
C GLY A 161 -8.53 -13.91 -13.17
N ASP A 162 -9.64 -13.97 -12.44
CA ASP A 162 -11.01 -14.05 -12.95
C ASP A 162 -11.80 -12.84 -12.43
N GLU A 163 -12.43 -12.06 -13.32
CA GLU A 163 -13.14 -10.81 -12.97
C GLU A 163 -14.26 -11.04 -11.93
N LEU A 164 -14.79 -12.26 -11.84
CA LEU A 164 -15.79 -12.67 -10.85
C LEU A 164 -15.19 -13.13 -9.52
N GLY A 165 -13.91 -13.52 -9.51
CA GLY A 165 -13.16 -13.96 -8.33
C GLY A 165 -12.48 -12.82 -7.57
N ASP A 166 -12.28 -11.67 -8.22
CA ASP A 166 -11.61 -10.53 -7.62
C ASP A 166 -12.34 -10.00 -6.39
N ARG A 167 -11.66 -10.03 -5.25
CA ARG A 167 -12.20 -9.49 -4.00
C ARG A 167 -11.82 -8.02 -3.84
N ILE A 168 -12.65 -7.14 -4.37
CA ILE A 168 -12.47 -5.70 -4.30
C ILE A 168 -12.78 -5.19 -2.89
N PHE A 169 -11.79 -4.59 -2.24
CA PHE A 169 -11.96 -3.93 -0.95
C PHE A 169 -12.25 -2.44 -1.11
N ILE A 170 -11.53 -1.78 -2.02
CA ILE A 170 -11.65 -0.35 -2.28
C ILE A 170 -11.58 -0.13 -3.79
N LYS A 171 -12.55 0.60 -4.36
CA LYS A 171 -12.49 1.03 -5.76
C LYS A 171 -11.53 2.20 -5.91
N ALA A 172 -10.86 2.28 -7.07
CA ALA A 172 -10.01 3.42 -7.40
C ALA A 172 -10.83 4.71 -7.45
N GLN A 173 -10.28 5.80 -6.92
CA GLN A 173 -10.89 7.12 -7.04
C GLN A 173 -10.35 7.81 -8.29
N VAL A 174 -11.21 8.01 -9.28
CA VAL A 174 -10.83 8.56 -10.58
C VAL A 174 -11.59 9.84 -10.92
N ILE A 175 -10.91 10.76 -11.59
CA ILE A 175 -11.51 11.89 -12.29
C ILE A 175 -11.63 11.49 -13.76
N PRO A 176 -12.85 11.45 -14.33
CA PRO A 176 -13.07 11.07 -15.71
C PRO A 176 -12.98 12.26 -16.66
N ARG A 177 -12.57 12.02 -17.91
CA ARG A 177 -12.72 12.94 -19.04
C ARG A 177 -13.39 12.27 -20.23
N SER A 178 -13.88 13.08 -21.17
CA SER A 178 -14.38 12.55 -22.44
C SER A 178 -13.24 11.98 -23.27
N LYS A 179 -13.49 10.85 -23.94
CA LYS A 179 -12.55 10.27 -24.92
C LYS A 179 -12.26 11.28 -26.03
N ARG A 180 -10.99 11.42 -26.41
CA ARG A 180 -10.60 12.21 -27.57
C ARG A 180 -11.02 11.45 -28.82
N LEU A 181 -11.88 12.06 -29.65
CA LEU A 181 -12.31 11.55 -30.96
C LEU A 181 -11.13 11.47 -31.93
#